data_AF-A0A838QSU4-F1
#
_entry.id   AF-A0A838QSU4-F1
#
_cell.length_a   1.000
_cell.length_b   1.000
_cell.length_c   1.000
_cell.angle_alpha   90.00
_cell.angle_beta   90.00
_cell.angle_gamma   90.00
#
_symmetry.space_group_name_H-M   'P 1'
#
loop_
_entity.id
_entity.type
_entity.pdbx_description
1 polymer ?
#
loop_
_entity_poly.entity_id
_entity_poly.type
_entity_poly.pdbx_seq_one_letter_code
_entity_poly.pdbx_strand_id
1 'polypeptide(L)'
;MVGVGSRRGDYECLPEDFRTVFLLLERNDIDQALQSVYADIFAEMLLASVNAPELWPDKQDLRTFRKWFEVELVEMVFDAGQGELLHDIS
;
A
#
# COMPACT_ATOMS: atom_id res chain seq x y z
N MET A 1 -5.39 2.58 6.09
CA MET A 1 -4.21 2.95 5.31
C MET A 1 -3.40 1.70 5.04
N VAL A 2 -3.07 1.42 3.78
CA VAL A 2 -2.24 0.26 3.41
C VAL A 2 -0.85 0.74 3.00
N GLY A 3 0.19 0.30 3.71
CA GLY A 3 1.59 0.52 3.33
C GLY A 3 2.11 -0.67 2.53
N VAL A 4 2.71 -0.43 1.36
CA VAL A 4 3.27 -1.48 0.48
C VAL A 4 4.75 -1.25 0.24
N GLY A 5 5.61 -2.20 0.65
CA GLY A 5 7.07 -2.21 0.41
C GLY A 5 7.55 -3.39 -0.45
N SER A 6 8.60 -3.23 -1.25
CA SER A 6 9.12 -4.26 -2.18
C SER A 6 10.32 -5.02 -1.60
N ARG A 7 10.42 -6.35 -1.81
CA ARG A 7 11.60 -7.16 -1.40
C ARG A 7 12.30 -7.82 -2.60
N ARG A 8 13.52 -7.32 -2.88
CA ARG A 8 14.67 -7.87 -3.65
C ARG A 8 14.53 -8.28 -5.14
N GLY A 9 15.50 -7.78 -5.93
CA GLY A 9 16.00 -8.32 -7.19
C GLY A 9 16.65 -7.23 -8.05
N ASP A 10 17.85 -7.46 -8.58
CA ASP A 10 18.77 -6.53 -9.28
C ASP A 10 18.25 -5.91 -10.60
N TYR A 11 17.11 -5.24 -10.54
CA TYR A 11 16.55 -4.41 -11.61
C TYR A 11 16.41 -2.99 -11.05
N GLU A 12 16.17 -1.97 -11.89
CA GLU A 12 15.83 -0.62 -11.43
C GLU A 12 14.46 -0.63 -10.72
N CYS A 13 14.42 -1.29 -9.56
CA CYS A 13 13.34 -1.35 -8.60
C CYS A 13 13.40 -0.08 -7.76
N LEU A 14 12.23 0.36 -7.31
CA LEU A 14 12.10 1.42 -6.33
C LEU A 14 13.01 1.12 -5.10
N PRO A 15 13.53 2.16 -4.40
CA PRO A 15 14.41 1.98 -3.25
C PRO A 15 13.86 0.96 -2.24
N GLU A 16 14.72 0.23 -1.53
CA GLU A 16 14.30 -0.83 -0.59
C GLU A 16 13.28 -0.36 0.47
N ASP A 17 13.31 0.93 0.83
CA ASP A 17 12.39 1.56 1.79
C ASP A 17 11.20 2.29 1.15
N PHE A 18 10.97 2.11 -0.16
CA PHE A 18 9.86 2.75 -0.83
C PHE A 18 8.53 2.20 -0.31
N ARG A 19 7.71 3.09 0.26
CA ARG A 19 6.38 2.79 0.76
C ARG A 19 5.33 3.57 -0.03
N THR A 20 4.35 2.87 -0.59
CA THR A 20 3.13 3.51 -1.12
C THR A 20 2.00 3.37 -0.13
N VAL A 21 1.22 4.44 0.01
CA VAL A 21 0.10 4.53 0.92
C VAL A 21 -1.21 4.59 0.14
N PHE A 22 -2.09 3.63 0.40
CA PHE A 22 -3.44 3.61 -0.18
C PHE A 22 -4.50 3.92 0.88
N LEU A 23 -5.40 4.83 0.55
CA LEU A 23 -6.61 5.12 1.33
C LEU A 23 -7.75 4.26 0.81
N LEU A 24 -8.34 3.47 1.71
CA LEU A 24 -9.49 2.64 1.40
C LEU A 24 -10.74 3.33 1.92
N LEU A 25 -11.83 3.22 1.17
CA LEU A 25 -13.15 3.62 1.67
C LEU A 25 -13.45 2.85 2.96
N GLU A 26 -14.16 3.50 3.88
CA GLU A 26 -14.48 2.94 5.19
C GLU A 26 -15.19 1.59 5.06
N ARG A 27 -14.63 0.57 5.71
CA ARG A 27 -15.17 -0.79 5.77
C ARG A 27 -15.06 -1.28 7.20
N ASN A 28 -16.05 -2.06 7.63
CA ASN A 28 -16.09 -2.64 8.98
C ASN A 28 -15.05 -3.76 9.20
N ASP A 29 -14.41 -4.24 8.12
CA ASP A 29 -13.45 -5.33 8.14
C ASP A 29 -12.31 -5.02 7.14
N ILE A 30 -11.10 -4.86 7.68
CA ILE A 30 -9.92 -4.45 6.93
C ILE A 30 -9.37 -5.55 6.00
N ASP A 31 -9.58 -6.83 6.34
CA ASP A 31 -9.19 -7.95 5.48
C ASP A 31 -10.13 -8.05 4.29
N GLN A 32 -11.44 -7.84 4.50
CA GLN A 32 -12.40 -7.74 3.39
C GLN A 32 -12.12 -6.51 2.52
N ALA A 33 -11.74 -5.38 3.13
CA ALA A 33 -11.36 -4.19 2.38
C ALA A 33 -10.19 -4.51 1.45
N LEU A 34 -9.12 -5.14 1.96
CA LEU A 34 -7.97 -5.53 1.16
C LEU A 34 -8.36 -6.54 0.06
N GLN A 35 -9.18 -7.55 0.37
CA GLN A 35 -9.67 -8.52 -0.62
C GLN A 35 -10.39 -7.85 -1.80
N SER A 36 -11.07 -6.72 -1.56
CA SER A 36 -11.81 -6.01 -2.59
C SER A 36 -10.95 -5.14 -3.51
N VAL A 37 -9.71 -4.81 -3.13
CA VAL A 37 -8.86 -3.85 -3.85
C VAL A 37 -7.48 -4.37 -4.22
N TYR A 38 -7.05 -5.52 -3.68
CA TYR A 38 -5.65 -5.96 -3.83
C TYR A 38 -5.25 -6.15 -5.29
N ALA A 39 -6.17 -6.55 -6.18
CA ALA A 39 -5.84 -6.81 -7.58
C ALA A 39 -5.38 -5.52 -8.29
N ASP A 40 -6.10 -4.41 -8.04
CA ASP A 40 -5.77 -3.11 -8.62
C ASP A 40 -4.45 -2.58 -8.05
N ILE A 41 -4.28 -2.67 -6.72
CA ILE A 41 -3.04 -2.27 -6.04
C ILE A 41 -1.85 -3.12 -6.55
N PHE A 42 -2.04 -4.44 -6.73
CA PHE A 42 -0.98 -5.33 -7.20
C PHE A 42 -0.52 -4.94 -8.61
N ALA A 43 -1.46 -4.71 -9.53
CA ALA A 43 -1.12 -4.31 -10.89
C ALA A 43 -0.38 -2.96 -10.91
N GLU A 44 -0.84 -1.97 -10.15
CA GLU A 44 -0.20 -0.66 -10.04
C GLU A 44 1.22 -0.78 -9.47
N MET A 45 1.40 -1.56 -8.41
CA MET A 45 2.70 -1.76 -7.77
C MET A 45 3.66 -2.53 -8.68
N LEU A 46 3.20 -3.52 -9.45
CA LEU A 46 4.05 -4.22 -10.42
C LEU A 46 4.51 -3.27 -11.52
N LEU A 47 3.62 -2.42 -12.04
CA LEU A 47 3.97 -1.40 -13.03
C LEU A 47 4.97 -0.38 -12.47
N ALA A 48 4.80 0.04 -11.22
CA ALA A 48 5.66 1.05 -10.60
C ALA A 48 7.02 0.49 -10.17
N SER A 49 7.07 -0.77 -9.72
CA SER A 49 8.27 -1.36 -9.10
C SER A 49 9.04 -2.30 -10.02
N VAL A 50 8.43 -2.85 -11.08
CA VAL A 50 9.08 -3.83 -11.97
C VAL A 50 8.84 -3.49 -13.45
N ASN A 51 9.82 -2.81 -14.06
CA ASN A 51 9.80 -2.42 -15.48
C ASN A 51 9.97 -3.58 -16.48
N ALA A 52 10.03 -4.83 -16.00
CA ALA A 52 10.27 -6.04 -16.78
C ALA A 52 9.10 -7.04 -16.58
N PRO A 53 8.06 -7.02 -17.43
CA PRO A 53 6.86 -7.85 -17.29
C PRO A 53 7.12 -9.36 -17.24
N GLU A 54 8.21 -9.83 -17.84
CA GLU A 54 8.65 -11.23 -17.80
C GLU A 54 9.05 -11.71 -16.40
N LEU A 55 9.33 -10.77 -15.49
CA LEU A 55 9.64 -11.08 -14.10
C LEU A 55 8.40 -11.11 -13.22
N TRP A 56 7.25 -10.66 -13.72
CA TRP A 56 6.03 -10.60 -12.95
C TRP A 56 5.59 -12.01 -12.53
N PRO A 57 4.86 -12.13 -11.41
CA PRO A 57 4.39 -13.43 -10.99
C PRO A 57 3.34 -14.00 -11.94
N ASP A 58 3.46 -15.28 -12.28
CA ASP A 58 2.48 -16.02 -13.10
C ASP A 58 1.05 -15.97 -12.52
N LYS A 59 0.92 -15.84 -11.19
CA LYS A 59 -0.35 -15.76 -10.48
C LYS A 59 -0.44 -14.47 -9.68
N GLN A 60 -1.40 -13.62 -10.03
CA GLN A 60 -1.66 -12.35 -9.34
C GLN A 60 -2.82 -12.48 -8.34
N ASP A 61 -2.75 -13.48 -7.47
CA ASP A 61 -3.70 -13.67 -6.38
C ASP A 61 -3.24 -12.98 -5.08
N LEU A 62 -4.14 -12.85 -4.10
CA LEU A 62 -3.85 -12.17 -2.83
C LEU A 62 -2.70 -12.82 -2.05
N ARG A 63 -2.51 -14.14 -2.21
CA ARG A 63 -1.41 -14.86 -1.56
C ARG A 63 -0.08 -14.46 -2.18
N THR A 64 -0.02 -14.33 -3.50
CA THR A 64 1.19 -13.85 -4.18
C THR A 64 1.45 -12.38 -3.87
N PHE A 65 0.42 -11.54 -3.83
CA PHE A 65 0.53 -10.13 -3.45
C PHE A 65 1.24 -9.96 -2.09
N ARG A 66 0.75 -10.67 -1.05
CA ARG A 66 1.35 -10.64 0.31
C ARG A 66 2.76 -11.23 0.40
N LYS A 67 3.22 -11.98 -0.61
CA LYS A 67 4.59 -12.50 -0.68
C LYS A 67 5.54 -11.53 -1.38
N TRP A 68 5.03 -10.84 -2.40
CA TRP A 68 5.78 -9.90 -3.22
C TRP A 68 5.97 -8.56 -2.52
N PHE A 69 4.97 -8.17 -1.74
CA PHE A 69 5.00 -6.92 -1.01
C PHE A 69 4.79 -7.10 0.48
N GLU A 70 5.49 -6.27 1.26
CA GLU A 70 5.21 -6.07 2.67
C GLU A 70 3.97 -5.19 2.79
N VAL A 71 2.88 -5.76 3.31
CA VAL A 71 1.56 -5.11 3.39
C VAL A 71 1.25 -4.82 4.86
N GLU A 72 1.20 -3.55 5.22
CA GLU A 72 0.76 -3.08 6.54
C GLU A 72 -0.67 -2.54 6.43
N LEU A 73 -1.60 -3.04 7.26
CA LEU A 73 -2.98 -2.59 7.33
C LEU A 73 -3.19 -1.77 8.61
N VAL A 74 -3.50 -0.48 8.47
CA VAL A 74 -3.64 0.44 9.61
C VAL A 74 -5.04 1.07 9.61
N GLU A 75 -5.73 1.02 10.75
CA GLU A 75 -6.97 1.74 10.98
C GLU A 75 -6.67 3.22 11.25
N MET A 76 -7.36 4.14 10.57
CA MET A 76 -7.20 5.57 10.88
C MET A 76 -7.96 5.88 12.16
N VAL A 77 -7.23 6.12 13.25
CA VAL A 77 -7.82 6.69 14.45
C VAL A 77 -8.10 8.16 14.17
N PHE A 78 -9.36 8.56 14.20
CA PHE A 78 -9.76 9.96 14.08
C PHE A 78 -9.17 10.75 15.25
N ASP A 79 -8.46 11.84 14.97
CA ASP A 79 -8.04 12.79 15.99
C ASP A 79 -9.27 13.56 16.48
N ALA A 80 -9.78 13.18 17.65
CA ALA A 80 -10.88 13.87 18.33
C ALA A 80 -10.41 15.15 19.06
N GLY A 81 -9.22 15.68 18.73
CA GLY A 81 -8.73 16.95 19.21
C GLY A 81 -9.68 18.09 18.84
N GLN A 82 -10.55 18.47 19.77
CA GLN A 82 -11.28 19.74 19.74
C GLN A 82 -10.32 20.89 20.12
N GLY A 83 -9.26 21.06 19.33
CA GLY A 83 -8.32 22.17 19.47
C GLY A 83 -8.58 23.19 18.39
N GLU A 84 -8.96 24.42 18.77
CA GLU A 84 -9.00 25.53 17.83
C GLU A 84 -7.58 25.80 17.32
N LEU A 85 -7.40 25.84 15.98
CA LEU A 85 -6.12 26.21 15.38
C LEU A 85 -5.86 27.69 15.65
N LEU A 86 -5.15 27.99 16.75
CA LEU A 86 -4.72 29.36 17.06
C LEU A 86 -3.60 29.75 16.10
N HIS A 87 -3.90 30.65 15.17
CA HIS A 87 -2.90 31.31 14.35
C HIS A 87 -2.22 32.38 15.22
N ASP A 88 -0.99 32.11 15.67
CA ASP A 88 -0.19 33.12 16.37
C ASP A 88 0.32 34.14 15.34
N ILE A 89 -0.23 35.35 15.40
CA ILE A 89 0.25 36.50 14.63
C ILE A 89 0.94 37.40 15.64
N SER A 90 2.24 37.21 15.83
CA SER A 90 3.13 38.13 16.55
C SER A 90 3.86 39.07 15.59
#